data_AF-A0A956F6M3-F1
#
_entry.id   AF-A0A956F6M3-F1
#
_cell.length_a   1.000
_cell.length_b   1.000
_cell.length_c   1.000
_cell.angle_alpha   90.00
_cell.angle_beta   90.00
_cell.angle_gamma   90.00
#
_symmetry.space_group_name_H-M   'P 1'
#
loop_
_entity.id
_entity.type
_entity.pdbx_description
1 polymer ?
#
loop_
_entity_poly.entity_id
_entity_poly.type
_entity_poly.pdbx_seq_one_letter_code
_entity_poly.pdbx_strand_id
1 'polypeptide(L)' 'MSEPIRRVGVIGAGVMGSGIAAHLANAGVSVLLIDIVPPNLSDAEK' A
#
# COMPACT_ATOMS: atom_id res chain seq x y z
N MET A 1 8.02 9.36 -25.73
CA MET A 1 7.15 9.57 -24.55
C MET A 1 6.86 8.20 -23.95
N SER A 2 7.11 8.03 -22.66
CA SER A 2 6.72 6.82 -21.92
C SER A 2 5.22 6.85 -21.60
N GLU A 3 4.58 5.68 -21.58
CA GLU A 3 3.18 5.58 -21.13
C GLU A 3 3.07 5.96 -19.64
N PRO A 4 2.01 6.69 -19.25
CA PRO A 4 1.79 7.05 -17.86
C PRO A 4 1.44 5.83 -17.02
N ILE A 5 1.98 5.76 -15.80
CA ILE A 5 1.63 4.70 -14.85
C ILE A 5 0.22 4.96 -14.31
N ARG A 6 -0.66 3.98 -14.51
CA ARG A 6 -2.08 4.07 -14.12
C ARG A 6 -2.41 3.36 -12.81
N ARG A 7 -1.59 2.38 -12.41
CA ARG A 7 -1.75 1.59 -11.18
C ARG A 7 -0.41 1.23 -10.58
N VAL A 8 -0.33 1.22 -9.24
CA VAL A 8 0.85 0.79 -8.48
C VAL A 8 0.43 -0.21 -7.41
N GLY A 9 1.17 -1.31 -7.27
CA GLY A 9 1.09 -2.20 -6.13
C GLY A 9 2.19 -1.87 -5.12
N VAL A 10 1.84 -1.76 -3.84
CA VAL A 10 2.78 -1.59 -2.72
C VAL A 10 2.62 -2.79 -1.78
N ILE A 11 3.73 -3.47 -1.49
CA ILE A 11 3.77 -4.64 -0.60
C ILE A 11 4.39 -4.22 0.73
N GLY A 12 3.66 -4.43 1.81
CA GLY A 12 3.95 -3.96 3.16
C GLY A 12 3.23 -2.66 3.48
N ALA A 13 2.39 -2.66 4.52
CA ALA A 13 1.63 -1.51 5.03
C ALA A 13 2.27 -0.89 6.29
N GLY A 14 3.53 -1.23 6.58
CA GLY A 14 4.35 -0.50 7.55
C GLY A 14 4.54 0.99 7.17
N VAL A 15 5.20 1.74 8.04
CA VAL A 15 5.33 3.22 7.93
C VAL A 15 5.77 3.68 6.53
N MET A 16 6.80 3.06 5.96
CA MET A 16 7.31 3.43 4.64
C MET A 16 6.32 3.08 3.52
N GLY A 17 5.77 1.86 3.52
CA GLY A 17 4.88 1.39 2.46
C GLY A 17 3.56 2.19 2.42
N SER A 18 2.99 2.47 3.59
CA SER A 18 1.83 3.35 3.72
C SER A 18 2.13 4.78 3.23
N GLY A 19 3.32 5.33 3.55
CA GLY A 19 3.74 6.65 3.05
C GLY A 19 3.90 6.71 1.53
N ILE A 20 4.51 5.68 0.92
CA ILE A 20 4.64 5.57 -0.54
C ILE A 20 3.26 5.49 -1.19
N ALA A 21 2.38 4.63 -0.67
CA ALA A 21 1.02 4.48 -1.16
C ALA A 21 0.23 5.80 -1.07
N ALA A 22 0.35 6.52 0.04
CA ALA A 22 -0.31 7.81 0.24
C ALA A 22 0.18 8.87 -0.76
N HIS A 23 1.49 8.97 -1.00
CA HIS A 23 2.02 9.92 -2.00
C HIS A 23 1.51 9.64 -3.41
N LEU A 24 1.48 8.37 -3.82
CA LEU A 24 0.98 7.96 -5.14
C LEU A 24 -0.53 8.19 -5.28
N ALA A 25 -1.30 7.87 -4.23
CA ALA A 25 -2.74 8.13 -4.19
C ALA A 25 -3.05 9.64 -4.25
N ASN A 26 -2.29 10.47 -3.53
CA ASN A 26 -2.39 11.93 -3.58
C ASN A 26 -2.06 12.50 -4.97
N ALA A 27 -1.16 11.84 -5.70
CA ALA A 27 -0.86 12.16 -7.10
C ALA A 27 -1.92 11.66 -8.10
N GLY A 28 -3.00 11.04 -7.64
CA GLY A 28 -4.10 10.54 -8.47
C GLY A 28 -3.84 9.17 -9.11
N VAL A 29 -2.80 8.45 -8.68
CA VAL A 29 -2.52 7.09 -9.17
C VAL A 29 -3.32 6.08 -8.34
N SER A 30 -3.96 5.11 -9.01
CA SER A 30 -4.66 4.03 -8.30
C SER A 30 -3.64 3.11 -7.62
N VAL A 31 -3.71 2.97 -6.29
CA VAL A 31 -2.77 2.18 -5.50
C VAL A 31 -3.47 0.96 -4.90
N LEU A 32 -2.82 -0.20 -5.00
CA LEU A 32 -3.16 -1.40 -4.25
C LEU A 32 -2.10 -1.61 -3.16
N LEU A 33 -2.46 -1.37 -1.90
CA LEU A 33 -1.59 -1.65 -0.75
C LEU A 33 -1.93 -3.03 -0.18
N ILE A 34 -0.94 -3.91 -0.12
CA ILE A 34 -1.09 -5.29 0.34
C ILE A 34 -0.17 -5.50 1.53
N ASP A 35 -0.66 -6.11 2.59
CA ASP A 35 0.17 -6.60 3.69
C ASP A 35 -0.30 -8.00 4.12
N ILE A 36 0.56 -8.68 4.87
CA ILE A 36 0.25 -9.97 5.49
C ILE A 36 -0.47 -9.75 6.83
N VAL A 37 -1.42 -10.64 7.13
CA VAL A 37 -2.02 -10.72 8.46
C VAL A 37 -0.97 -11.29 9.43
N PRO A 38 -0.63 -10.60 10.53
CA PRO A 38 0.33 -11.12 11.49
C PRO A 38 -0.11 -12.48 12.06
N PRO A 39 0.80 -13.47 12.22
CA PRO A 39 0.43 -14.83 12.59
C PRO A 39 -0.07 -14.98 14.05
N ASN A 40 0.19 -13.99 14.91
CA ASN A 40 -0.08 -14.04 16.35
C ASN A 40 -0.95 -12.86 16.82
N LEU A 41 -1.99 -12.51 16.07
CA LEU A 41 -2.95 -11.48 16.51
C LEU A 41 -3.68 -11.95 17.78
N SER A 42 -3.79 -11.06 18.76
CA SER A 42 -4.72 -11.26 19.86
C SER A 42 -6.17 -11.24 19.34
N ASP A 43 -7.12 -11.76 20.11
CA ASP A 43 -8.54 -11.74 19.71
C ASP A 43 -9.11 -10.31 19.55
N ALA A 44 -8.46 -9.31 20.14
CA ALA A 44 -8.80 -7.90 19.95
C ALA A 44 -8.22 -7.29 18.66
N GLU A 45 -7.21 -7.92 18.05
CA GLU A 45 -6.51 -7.45 16.85
C GLU A 45 -6.87 -8.26 15.58
N LYS A 46 -7.54 -9.40 15.72
CA LYS A 46 -8.16 -10.14 14.61
C LYS A 46 -9.32 -9.37 14.00
#